data_AF-A0ABD2JWV6-F1
#
_entry.id   AF-A0ABD2JWV6-F1
#
_cell.length_a   1.000
_cell.length_b   1.000
_cell.length_c   1.000
_cell.angle_alpha   90.00
_cell.angle_beta   90.00
_cell.angle_gamma   90.00
#
_symmetry.space_group_name_H-M   'P 1'
#
loop_
_entity.id
_entity.type
_entity.pdbx_description
1 polymer ?
#
loop_
_entity_poly.entity_id
_entity_poly.type
_entity_poly.pdbx_seq_one_letter_code
_entity_poly.pdbx_strand_id
1 'polypeptide(L)'
;MSGLRRFQLTSSSNNRPVDEFPSHPKQLSEVAKFNAPGIFFVRANVADLQFSLYKACPLKVNGAICRKKLDDEMCCRGCAHRANNPLQCLFLRVELQDCDEPEICQKATVFSSVAEGYLTMRVEHFANMVEKSPKELEALLQSKLGQTVTVKLNLKEKGGEFSSMDWIIVAILEEKENEADKEDGEIIEIDNTGKKRAKKN
;
A
#
# COMPACT_ATOMS: atom_id res chain seq x y z
N MET A 1 -13.45 46.64 3.34
CA MET A 1 -13.81 45.47 4.16
C MET A 1 -13.88 44.25 3.25
N SER A 2 -12.84 43.42 3.24
CA SER A 2 -12.70 42.25 2.35
C SER A 2 -13.37 41.04 3.00
N GLY A 3 -14.58 40.70 2.54
CA GLY A 3 -15.27 39.47 2.94
C GLY A 3 -14.57 38.25 2.33
N LEU A 4 -14.09 37.36 3.21
CA LEU A 4 -13.55 36.03 2.88
C LEU A 4 -14.53 35.27 1.98
N ARG A 5 -14.14 35.02 0.73
CA ARG A 5 -14.87 34.12 -0.16
C ARG A 5 -14.69 32.69 0.35
N ARG A 6 -15.75 32.16 0.95
CA ARG A 6 -15.94 30.74 1.27
C ARG A 6 -15.66 29.90 0.02
N PHE A 7 -14.70 28.98 0.09
CA PHE A 7 -14.50 27.98 -0.96
C PHE A 7 -15.77 27.12 -1.06
N GLN A 8 -16.50 27.25 -2.17
CA GLN A 8 -17.60 26.35 -2.54
C GLN A 8 -16.99 25.11 -3.20
N LEU A 9 -17.16 23.96 -2.56
CA LEU A 9 -16.97 22.66 -3.21
C LEU A 9 -18.16 22.43 -4.16
N THR A 10 -17.99 22.70 -5.44
CA THR A 10 -18.98 22.34 -6.46
C THR A 10 -19.04 20.82 -6.61
N SER A 11 -20.14 20.23 -6.16
CA SER A 11 -20.51 18.86 -6.47
C SER A 11 -21.10 18.80 -7.88
N SER A 12 -20.28 18.41 -8.86
CA SER A 12 -20.78 18.01 -10.18
C SER A 12 -20.52 16.52 -10.38
N SER A 13 -21.61 15.78 -10.48
CA SER A 13 -21.69 14.36 -10.80
C SER A 13 -21.41 14.09 -12.28
N ASN A 14 -20.50 13.13 -12.51
CA ASN A 14 -20.42 12.15 -13.61
C ASN A 14 -19.02 12.05 -14.22
N ASN A 15 -18.47 10.83 -14.18
CA ASN A 15 -17.16 10.36 -14.69
C ASN A 15 -15.92 10.85 -13.92
N ARG A 16 -15.73 10.37 -12.68
CA ARG A 16 -14.41 10.47 -12.04
C ARG A 16 -13.49 9.37 -12.57
N PRO A 17 -12.22 9.67 -12.87
CA PRO A 17 -11.28 8.66 -13.35
C PRO A 17 -11.06 7.60 -12.26
N VAL A 18 -10.68 6.41 -12.70
CA VAL A 18 -10.04 5.35 -11.91
C VAL A 18 -9.00 5.97 -10.98
N ASP A 19 -8.80 5.42 -9.78
CA ASP A 19 -7.76 5.83 -8.79
C ASP A 19 -6.38 6.09 -9.44
N GLU A 20 -6.19 7.30 -9.99
CA GLU A 20 -4.97 7.70 -10.66
C GLU A 20 -3.99 8.15 -9.59
N PHE A 21 -2.89 7.42 -9.48
CA PHE A 21 -1.74 7.86 -8.71
C PHE A 21 -1.16 9.11 -9.38
N PRO A 22 -0.81 10.15 -8.60
CA PRO A 22 -0.21 11.35 -9.16
C PRO A 22 1.16 11.04 -9.75
N SER A 23 1.56 11.78 -10.79
CA SER A 23 2.90 11.67 -11.40
C SER A 23 4.03 12.08 -10.45
N HIS A 24 3.73 12.84 -9.41
CA HIS A 24 4.68 13.32 -8.40
C HIS A 24 4.16 12.95 -7.00
N PRO A 25 4.37 11.71 -6.54
CA PRO A 25 4.12 11.33 -5.16
C PRO A 25 5.07 12.08 -4.21
N LYS A 26 4.63 12.29 -2.98
CA LYS A 26 5.44 12.93 -1.93
C LYS A 26 6.50 11.96 -1.39
N GLN A 27 7.56 12.51 -0.82
CA GLN A 27 8.49 11.73 0.01
C GLN A 27 7.81 11.33 1.33
N LEU A 28 8.24 10.22 1.91
CA LEU A 28 7.74 9.75 3.19
C LEU A 28 8.12 10.73 4.30
N SER A 29 9.34 11.28 4.24
CA SER A 29 9.86 12.25 5.20
C SER A 29 9.02 13.51 5.27
N GLU A 30 8.53 14.03 4.14
CA GLU A 30 7.63 15.18 4.09
C GLU A 30 6.31 14.92 4.82
N VAL A 31 5.72 13.74 4.59
CA VAL A 31 4.44 13.36 5.21
C VAL A 31 4.64 13.10 6.71
N ALA A 32 5.75 12.46 7.09
CA ALA A 32 6.11 12.22 8.48
C ALA A 32 6.37 13.53 9.24
N LYS A 33 7.06 14.49 8.62
CA LYS A 33 7.30 15.84 9.18
C LYS A 33 5.99 16.64 9.31
N PHE A 34 5.06 16.50 8.35
CA PHE A 34 3.76 17.18 8.38
C PHE A 34 2.81 16.61 9.45
N ASN A 35 2.79 15.29 9.64
CA ASN A 35 2.07 14.56 10.70
C ASN A 35 0.64 15.05 10.97
N ALA A 36 -0.19 15.16 9.93
CA ALA A 36 -1.57 15.59 10.05
C ALA A 36 -2.55 14.62 9.37
N PRO A 37 -3.82 14.56 9.80
CA PRO A 37 -4.82 13.68 9.19
C PRO A 37 -5.06 14.07 7.73
N GLY A 38 -5.19 13.07 6.87
CA GLY A 38 -5.40 13.33 5.44
C GLY A 38 -5.07 12.15 4.55
N ILE A 39 -5.26 12.36 3.25
CA ILE A 39 -4.88 11.41 2.20
C ILE A 39 -3.60 11.92 1.55
N PHE A 40 -2.60 11.05 1.46
CA PHE A 40 -1.31 11.32 0.86
C PHE A 40 -0.97 10.23 -0.15
N PHE A 41 -0.20 10.59 -1.17
CA PHE A 41 0.43 9.63 -2.07
C PHE A 41 1.91 9.70 -1.81
N VAL A 42 2.51 8.58 -1.42
CA VAL A 42 3.89 8.54 -0.94
C VAL A 42 4.67 7.49 -1.70
N ARG A 43 5.86 7.87 -2.16
CA ARG A 43 6.84 6.94 -2.70
C ARG A 43 7.76 6.48 -1.57
N ALA A 44 7.91 5.18 -1.41
CA ALA A 44 8.71 4.59 -0.34
C ALA A 44 9.21 3.20 -0.72
N ASN A 45 10.26 2.75 -0.06
CA ASN A 45 10.73 1.37 -0.13
C ASN A 45 10.03 0.53 0.95
N VAL A 46 9.79 -0.74 0.66
CA VAL A 46 9.28 -1.71 1.63
C VAL A 46 10.45 -2.29 2.42
N ALA A 47 10.62 -1.87 3.67
CA ALA A 47 11.73 -2.30 4.52
C ALA A 47 11.45 -3.58 5.31
N ASP A 48 10.21 -3.73 5.81
CA ASP A 48 9.78 -4.91 6.56
C ASP A 48 8.29 -5.20 6.29
N LEU A 49 7.92 -6.47 6.45
CA LEU A 49 6.56 -6.98 6.27
C LEU A 49 6.20 -7.97 7.37
N GLN A 50 5.21 -7.61 8.16
CA GLN A 50 4.63 -8.47 9.18
C GLN A 50 3.17 -8.72 8.87
N PHE A 51 2.66 -9.89 9.25
CA PHE A 51 1.26 -10.24 9.01
C PHE A 51 0.57 -10.79 10.25
N SER A 52 -0.75 -10.68 10.25
CA SER A 52 -1.63 -11.34 11.21
C SER A 52 -2.90 -11.79 10.51
N LEU A 53 -3.34 -13.00 10.82
CA LEU A 53 -4.64 -13.52 10.42
C LEU A 53 -5.59 -13.42 11.61
N TYR A 54 -6.82 -13.00 11.34
CA TYR A 54 -7.85 -12.93 12.38
C TYR A 54 -9.21 -13.36 11.83
N LYS A 55 -10.04 -13.87 12.76
CA LYS A 55 -11.44 -14.18 12.50
C LYS A 55 -12.27 -12.91 12.63
N ALA A 56 -13.11 -12.65 11.65
CA ALA A 56 -13.87 -11.42 11.50
C ALA A 56 -15.36 -11.70 11.33
N CYS A 57 -16.17 -10.75 11.76
CA CYS A 57 -17.62 -10.85 11.73
C CYS A 57 -18.16 -10.86 10.28
N PRO A 58 -18.94 -11.89 9.89
CA PRO A 58 -19.55 -11.98 8.56
C PRO A 58 -20.83 -11.16 8.42
N LEU A 59 -21.40 -10.64 9.52
CA LEU A 59 -22.71 -10.02 9.51
C LEU A 59 -22.74 -8.76 8.63
N LYS A 60 -23.72 -8.66 7.74
CA LYS A 60 -23.99 -7.46 6.96
C LYS A 60 -24.85 -6.49 7.77
N VAL A 61 -24.32 -5.30 8.07
CA VAL A 61 -25.00 -4.23 8.79
C VAL A 61 -25.01 -2.99 7.90
N ASN A 62 -26.19 -2.39 7.67
CA ASN A 62 -26.36 -1.19 6.84
C ASN A 62 -25.73 -1.30 5.45
N GLY A 63 -25.92 -2.45 4.78
CA GLY A 63 -25.42 -2.67 3.43
C GLY A 63 -23.95 -3.10 3.31
N ALA A 64 -23.17 -3.10 4.40
CA ALA A 64 -21.76 -3.49 4.40
C ALA A 64 -21.47 -4.65 5.36
N ILE A 65 -20.50 -5.51 5.03
CA ILE A 65 -20.05 -6.58 5.92
C ILE A 65 -19.26 -5.96 7.08
N CYS A 66 -19.57 -6.37 8.32
CA CYS A 66 -19.01 -5.78 9.54
C CYS A 66 -17.48 -5.89 9.64
N ARG A 67 -16.90 -7.07 9.35
CA ARG A 67 -15.45 -7.34 9.37
C ARG A 67 -14.70 -7.03 10.68
N LYS A 68 -15.39 -6.63 11.76
CA LYS A 68 -14.77 -6.46 13.07
C LYS A 68 -14.23 -7.80 13.57
N LYS A 69 -13.06 -7.75 14.22
CA LYS A 69 -12.44 -8.92 14.85
C LYS A 69 -13.40 -9.55 15.87
N LEU A 70 -13.53 -10.88 15.79
CA LEU A 70 -14.27 -11.67 16.77
C LEU A 70 -13.39 -11.96 17.98
N ASP A 71 -14.01 -12.08 19.15
CA ASP A 71 -13.35 -12.63 20.33
C ASP A 71 -13.25 -14.17 20.28
N ASP A 72 -12.70 -14.75 21.34
CA ASP A 72 -12.43 -16.19 21.44
C ASP A 72 -13.73 -17.03 21.44
N GLU A 73 -14.87 -16.44 21.79
CA GLU A 73 -16.19 -17.09 21.76
C GLU A 73 -16.91 -16.96 20.40
N MET A 74 -16.21 -16.43 19.40
CA MET A 74 -16.72 -16.06 18.06
C MET A 74 -17.80 -14.97 18.11
N CYS A 75 -17.78 -14.12 19.13
CA CYS A 75 -18.71 -13.02 19.31
C CYS A 75 -18.12 -11.71 18.78
N CYS A 76 -18.91 -10.99 17.99
CA CYS A 76 -18.56 -9.65 17.53
C CYS A 76 -19.04 -8.61 18.54
N ARG A 77 -18.14 -7.92 19.23
CA ARG A 77 -18.49 -6.84 20.16
C ARG A 77 -19.18 -5.64 19.49
N GLY A 78 -19.02 -5.48 18.18
CA GLY A 78 -19.59 -4.34 17.46
C GLY A 78 -21.05 -4.50 17.06
N CYS A 79 -21.51 -5.72 16.79
CA CYS A 79 -22.89 -5.99 16.38
C CYS A 79 -23.59 -7.07 17.25
N ALA A 80 -22.94 -7.51 18.33
CA ALA A 80 -23.40 -8.58 19.22
C ALA A 80 -23.73 -9.90 18.49
N HIS A 81 -23.15 -10.13 17.31
CA HIS A 81 -23.38 -11.33 16.52
C HIS A 81 -22.38 -12.43 16.88
N ARG A 82 -22.89 -13.63 17.14
CA ARG A 82 -22.07 -14.85 17.28
C ARG A 82 -21.96 -15.56 15.92
N ALA A 83 -20.73 -15.65 15.40
CA ALA A 83 -20.48 -16.19 14.07
C ALA A 83 -20.17 -17.70 14.14
N ASN A 84 -20.98 -18.51 13.46
CA ASN A 84 -20.68 -19.94 13.26
C ASN A 84 -19.65 -20.15 12.14
N ASN A 85 -19.69 -19.31 11.11
CA ASN A 85 -18.78 -19.32 9.98
C ASN A 85 -18.09 -17.94 9.89
N PRO A 86 -17.00 -17.72 10.64
CA PRO A 86 -16.31 -16.44 10.64
C PRO A 86 -15.60 -16.20 9.31
N LEU A 87 -15.48 -14.93 8.91
CA LEU A 87 -14.61 -14.56 7.80
C LEU A 87 -13.15 -14.64 8.26
N GLN A 88 -12.28 -15.10 7.38
CA GLN A 88 -10.85 -14.92 7.59
C GLN A 88 -10.42 -13.60 6.98
N CYS A 89 -9.62 -12.83 7.71
CA CYS A 89 -9.11 -11.55 7.24
C CYS A 89 -7.60 -11.49 7.46
N LEU A 90 -6.92 -10.91 6.48
CA LEU A 90 -5.51 -10.60 6.52
C LEU A 90 -5.30 -9.17 7.01
N PHE A 91 -4.29 -8.99 7.84
CA PHE A 91 -3.75 -7.73 8.28
C PHE A 91 -2.26 -7.74 7.98
N LEU A 92 -1.77 -6.80 7.16
CA LEU A 92 -0.33 -6.59 6.98
C LEU A 92 0.08 -5.31 7.68
N ARG A 93 1.24 -5.36 8.32
CA ARG A 93 1.99 -4.20 8.79
C ARG A 93 3.22 -4.07 7.92
N VAL A 94 3.28 -2.98 7.17
CA VAL A 94 4.36 -2.67 6.25
C VAL A 94 5.19 -1.58 6.90
N GLU A 95 6.50 -1.78 6.99
CA GLU A 95 7.44 -0.72 7.30
C GLU A 95 7.86 -0.06 6.00
N LEU A 96 7.44 1.19 5.83
CA LEU A 96 7.83 2.04 4.72
C LEU A 96 9.10 2.78 5.10
N GLN A 97 10.07 2.79 4.22
CA GLN A 97 11.32 3.54 4.34
C GLN A 97 11.37 4.61 3.26
N ASP A 98 11.80 5.82 3.62
CA ASP A 98 11.97 6.89 2.63
C ASP A 98 13.03 6.50 1.58
N CYS A 99 12.82 6.89 0.32
CA CYS A 99 13.74 6.56 -0.76
C CYS A 99 15.06 7.35 -0.69
N ASP A 100 15.00 8.59 -0.18
CA ASP A 100 16.13 9.54 -0.15
C ASP A 100 16.73 9.71 1.26
N GLU A 101 15.92 9.49 2.32
CA GLU A 101 16.33 9.53 3.73
C GLU A 101 16.08 8.15 4.42
N PRO A 102 16.88 7.09 4.18
CA PRO A 102 16.60 5.71 4.62
C PRO A 102 16.46 5.50 6.14
N GLU A 103 16.94 6.44 6.96
CA GLU A 103 16.75 6.46 8.40
C GLU A 103 15.31 6.79 8.83
N ILE A 104 14.50 7.35 7.92
CA ILE A 104 13.10 7.68 8.14
C ILE A 104 12.25 6.48 7.75
N CYS A 105 11.76 5.77 8.77
CA CYS A 105 10.87 4.63 8.64
C CYS A 105 9.52 4.89 9.30
N GLN A 106 8.44 4.38 8.70
CA GLN A 106 7.10 4.50 9.24
C GLN A 106 6.30 3.21 9.05
N LYS A 107 5.67 2.76 10.13
CA LYS A 107 4.82 1.57 10.11
C LYS A 107 3.41 1.95 9.67
N ALA A 108 2.95 1.29 8.61
CA ALA A 108 1.62 1.47 8.04
C ALA A 108 0.86 0.15 7.99
N THR A 109 -0.47 0.25 8.03
CA THR A 109 -1.40 -0.87 8.09
C THR A 109 -2.08 -1.07 6.75
N VAL A 110 -2.15 -2.32 6.28
CA VAL A 110 -2.88 -2.74 5.09
C VAL A 110 -3.95 -3.75 5.50
N PHE A 111 -5.22 -3.45 5.18
CA PHE A 111 -6.33 -4.37 5.44
C PHE A 111 -6.52 -5.39 4.30
N SER A 112 -7.19 -6.50 4.61
CA SER A 112 -7.34 -7.69 3.77
C SER A 112 -7.51 -7.41 2.28
N SER A 113 -8.46 -6.56 1.87
CA SER A 113 -8.72 -6.32 0.45
C SER A 113 -7.53 -5.74 -0.31
N VAL A 114 -6.78 -4.83 0.33
CA VAL A 114 -5.58 -4.21 -0.27
C VAL A 114 -4.40 -5.17 -0.17
N ALA A 115 -4.29 -5.90 0.95
CA ALA A 115 -3.24 -6.87 1.17
C ALA A 115 -3.30 -8.03 0.18
N GLU A 116 -4.49 -8.57 -0.09
CA GLU A 116 -4.70 -9.64 -1.09
C GLU A 116 -4.34 -9.17 -2.50
N GLY A 117 -4.62 -7.90 -2.82
CA GLY A 117 -4.22 -7.31 -4.11
C GLY A 117 -2.71 -7.18 -4.24
N TYR A 118 -2.05 -6.65 -3.21
CA TYR A 118 -0.60 -6.45 -3.20
C TYR A 118 0.19 -7.76 -3.21
N LEU A 119 -0.25 -8.75 -2.44
CA LEU A 119 0.35 -10.09 -2.44
C LEU A 119 -0.11 -10.96 -3.61
N THR A 120 -1.04 -10.47 -4.44
CA THR A 120 -1.68 -11.23 -5.52
C THR A 120 -2.23 -12.59 -5.07
N MET A 121 -2.74 -12.64 -3.83
CA MET A 121 -3.09 -13.88 -3.14
C MET A 121 -4.34 -13.69 -2.29
N ARG A 122 -5.30 -14.61 -2.42
CA ARG A 122 -6.51 -14.64 -1.58
C ARG A 122 -6.19 -15.01 -0.14
N VAL A 123 -6.93 -14.45 0.81
CA VAL A 123 -6.70 -14.67 2.25
C VAL A 123 -6.82 -16.14 2.65
N GLU A 124 -7.72 -16.90 2.03
CA GLU A 124 -7.89 -18.33 2.30
C GLU A 124 -6.67 -19.13 1.87
N HIS A 125 -6.06 -18.76 0.73
CA HIS A 125 -4.85 -19.40 0.24
C HIS A 125 -3.64 -19.00 1.10
N PHE A 126 -3.53 -17.73 1.46
CA PHE A 126 -2.50 -17.23 2.36
C PHE A 126 -2.52 -17.98 3.70
N ALA A 127 -3.71 -18.14 4.30
CA ALA A 127 -3.90 -18.89 5.53
C ALA A 127 -3.47 -20.36 5.43
N ASN A 128 -3.78 -21.01 4.30
CA ASN A 128 -3.37 -22.38 4.04
C ASN A 128 -1.84 -22.49 3.92
N MET A 129 -1.16 -21.50 3.33
CA MET A 129 0.30 -21.46 3.24
C MET A 129 0.97 -21.27 4.59
N VAL A 130 0.39 -20.48 5.50
CA VAL A 130 0.92 -20.32 6.87
C VAL A 130 1.07 -21.68 7.56
N GLU A 131 0.12 -22.60 7.34
CA GLU A 131 0.13 -23.92 7.97
C GLU A 131 0.94 -24.96 7.18
N LYS A 132 0.82 -24.96 5.85
CA LYS A 132 1.32 -26.06 5.00
C LYS A 132 2.63 -25.77 4.27
N SER A 133 2.89 -24.50 3.95
CA SER A 133 4.03 -24.08 3.14
C SER A 133 4.69 -22.81 3.69
N PRO A 134 5.13 -22.78 4.96
CA PRO A 134 5.66 -21.56 5.58
C PRO A 134 6.90 -21.00 4.87
N LYS A 135 7.73 -21.85 4.26
CA LYS A 135 8.90 -21.43 3.48
C LYS A 135 8.53 -20.71 2.18
N GLU A 136 7.49 -21.17 1.49
CA GLU A 136 7.00 -20.51 0.27
C GLU A 136 6.37 -19.16 0.62
N LEU A 137 5.67 -19.11 1.76
CA LEU A 137 5.13 -17.86 2.28
C LEU A 137 6.24 -16.86 2.63
N GLU A 138 7.28 -17.33 3.31
CA GLU A 138 8.44 -16.50 3.63
C GLU A 138 9.11 -15.99 2.36
N ALA A 139 9.32 -16.83 1.35
CA ALA A 139 9.87 -16.42 0.06
C ALA A 139 9.00 -15.35 -0.62
N LEU A 140 7.67 -15.50 -0.58
CA LEU A 140 6.74 -14.48 -1.09
C LEU A 140 6.91 -13.15 -0.36
N LEU A 141 6.92 -13.15 0.98
CA LEU A 141 7.10 -11.92 1.76
C LEU A 141 8.47 -11.29 1.52
N GLN A 142 9.53 -12.09 1.47
CA GLN A 142 10.89 -11.64 1.17
C GLN A 142 11.01 -11.00 -0.22
N SER A 143 10.31 -11.54 -1.22
CA SER A 143 10.31 -10.97 -2.58
C SER A 143 9.72 -9.57 -2.67
N LYS A 144 8.95 -9.14 -1.66
CA LYS A 144 8.37 -7.80 -1.57
C LYS A 144 9.29 -6.79 -0.87
N LEU A 145 10.32 -7.24 -0.15
CA LEU A 145 11.25 -6.36 0.55
C LEU A 145 12.18 -5.65 -0.44
N GLY A 146 12.58 -4.43 -0.10
CA GLY A 146 13.43 -3.57 -0.93
C GLY A 146 12.72 -2.97 -2.15
N GLN A 147 11.48 -3.37 -2.45
CA GLN A 147 10.73 -2.82 -3.58
C GLN A 147 10.33 -1.36 -3.32
N THR A 148 10.54 -0.51 -4.33
CA THR A 148 9.97 0.84 -4.35
C THR A 148 8.50 0.78 -4.77
N VAL A 149 7.64 1.37 -3.95
CA VAL A 149 6.19 1.40 -4.17
C VAL A 149 5.68 2.81 -4.03
N THR A 150 4.62 3.14 -4.77
CA THR A 150 3.79 4.30 -4.46
C THR A 150 2.55 3.85 -3.70
N VAL A 151 2.33 4.41 -2.51
CA VAL A 151 1.21 4.07 -1.64
C VAL A 151 0.26 5.25 -1.49
N LYS A 152 -1.04 4.96 -1.54
CA LYS A 152 -2.08 5.90 -1.12
C LYS A 152 -2.30 5.68 0.37
N LEU A 153 -1.86 6.64 1.18
CA LEU A 153 -1.94 6.64 2.63
C LEU A 153 -3.12 7.48 3.12
N ASN A 154 -3.79 6.99 4.16
CA ASN A 154 -4.82 7.69 4.91
C ASN A 154 -4.36 7.77 6.37
N LEU A 155 -3.95 8.96 6.79
CA LEU A 155 -3.54 9.25 8.17
C LEU A 155 -4.78 9.65 8.96
N LYS A 156 -5.00 9.00 10.10
CA LYS A 156 -6.10 9.30 11.02
C LYS A 156 -5.58 9.45 12.44
N GLU A 157 -6.17 10.35 13.21
CA GLU A 157 -5.86 10.45 14.64
C GLU A 157 -6.31 9.17 15.35
N LYS A 158 -5.41 8.62 16.16
CA LYS A 158 -5.73 7.50 17.03
C LYS A 158 -6.43 8.05 18.27
N GLY A 159 -7.63 7.54 18.53
CA GLY A 159 -8.61 8.08 19.49
C GLY A 159 -8.05 8.83 20.69
N GLY A 160 -8.20 10.16 20.67
CA GLY A 160 -8.05 11.05 21.83
C GLY A 160 -6.65 11.54 22.16
N GLU A 161 -5.60 10.99 21.55
CA GLU A 161 -4.22 11.48 21.71
C GLU A 161 -3.75 12.21 20.46
N PHE A 162 -3.61 13.53 20.56
CA PHE A 162 -3.20 14.43 19.46
C PHE A 162 -1.80 14.13 18.87
N SER A 163 -1.07 13.13 19.36
CA SER A 163 0.30 12.81 18.95
C SER A 163 0.47 11.47 18.24
N SER A 164 -0.56 10.62 18.16
CA SER A 164 -0.43 9.33 17.47
C SER A 164 -1.38 9.23 16.27
N MET A 165 -0.78 9.08 15.07
CA MET A 165 -1.50 8.87 13.82
C MET A 165 -1.51 7.38 13.47
N ASP A 166 -2.66 6.88 13.06
CA ASP A 166 -2.80 5.60 12.36
C ASP A 166 -2.50 5.82 10.87
N TRP A 167 -1.43 5.18 10.39
CA TRP A 167 -1.03 5.19 8.98
C TRP A 167 -1.67 4.01 8.27
N ILE A 168 -2.66 4.27 7.41
CA ILE A 168 -3.43 3.23 6.73
C ILE A 168 -3.16 3.31 5.23
N ILE A 169 -2.63 2.24 4.65
CA ILE A 169 -2.48 2.11 3.21
C ILE A 169 -3.83 1.67 2.63
N VAL A 170 -4.37 2.47 1.72
CA VAL A 170 -5.64 2.20 1.02
C VAL A 170 -5.45 1.69 -0.40
N ALA A 171 -4.27 1.90 -0.99
CA ALA A 171 -3.86 1.32 -2.27
C ALA A 171 -2.33 1.28 -2.38
N ILE A 172 -1.80 0.30 -3.10
CA ILE A 172 -0.37 0.13 -3.39
C ILE A 172 -0.21 -0.02 -4.89
N LEU A 173 0.70 0.77 -5.48
CA LEU A 173 1.16 0.63 -6.85
C LEU A 173 2.63 0.22 -6.79
N GLU A 174 2.93 -0.96 -7.32
CA GLU A 174 4.31 -1.41 -7.52
C GLU A 174 4.90 -0.63 -8.70
N GLU A 175 6.02 0.05 -8.49
CA GLU A 175 6.78 0.60 -9.60
C GLU A 175 7.41 -0.59 -10.32
N LYS A 176 7.02 -0.81 -11.56
CA LYS A 176 7.80 -1.67 -12.44
C LYS A 176 9.10 -0.94 -12.69
N GLU A 177 10.23 -1.55 -12.37
CA GLU A 177 11.50 -1.10 -12.91
C GLU A 177 11.34 -1.06 -14.43
N ASN A 178 11.25 0.14 -14.99
CA ASN A 178 11.38 0.28 -16.43
C ASN A 178 12.83 -0.11 -16.74
N GLU A 179 13.04 -1.27 -17.37
CA GLU A 179 14.30 -1.66 -18.02
C GLU A 179 14.66 -0.73 -19.21
N ALA A 180 14.32 0.56 -19.13
CA ALA A 180 14.44 1.52 -20.22
C ALA A 180 15.58 2.54 -20.03
N ASP A 181 16.44 2.36 -19.01
CA ASP A 181 17.70 3.12 -18.84
C ASP A 181 18.93 2.19 -18.89
N LYS A 182 18.87 1.14 -19.73
CA LYS A 182 20.07 0.44 -20.24
C LYS A 182 20.23 0.71 -21.74
N GLU A 183 20.18 1.96 -22.16
CA GLU A 183 20.80 2.38 -23.41
C GLU A 183 22.09 3.14 -23.11
N ASP A 184 23.18 2.40 -22.86
CA ASP A 184 24.48 2.86 -23.35
C ASP A 184 24.54 2.46 -24.82
N GLY A 185 24.10 3.40 -25.66
CA GLY A 185 24.09 3.25 -27.10
C GLY A 185 25.48 2.95 -27.66
N GLU A 186 25.64 1.77 -28.24
CA GLU A 186 26.61 1.54 -29.29
C GLU A 186 25.88 1.61 -30.63
N ILE A 187 25.74 2.83 -31.18
CA ILE A 187 25.34 3.01 -32.58
C ILE A 187 26.52 2.54 -33.42
N ILE A 188 26.46 1.30 -33.89
CA ILE A 188 27.35 0.81 -34.94
C ILE A 188 26.75 1.23 -36.27
N GLU A 189 27.18 2.38 -36.80
CA GLU A 189 27.01 2.65 -38.22
C GLU A 189 27.85 1.64 -39.01
N ILE A 190 27.17 0.77 -39.74
CA ILE A 190 27.79 -0.13 -40.72
C ILE A 190 27.73 0.61 -42.05
N ASP A 191 28.88 1.04 -42.57
CA ASP A 191 28.95 1.50 -43.96
C ASP A 191 28.74 0.33 -44.93
N ASN A 192 28.38 0.63 -46.18
CA ASN A 192 28.13 -0.37 -47.23
C ASN A 192 29.38 -1.17 -47.68
N THR A 193 30.48 -1.14 -46.92
CA THR A 193 31.71 -1.91 -47.15
C THR A 193 32.12 -2.81 -45.98
N GLY A 194 31.36 -2.83 -44.88
CA GLY A 194 31.44 -3.87 -43.85
C GLY A 194 32.67 -3.82 -42.93
N LYS A 195 33.25 -2.64 -42.65
CA LYS A 195 34.34 -2.50 -41.66
C LYS A 195 33.98 -1.56 -40.51
N LYS A 196 34.02 -2.08 -39.28
CA LYS A 196 33.82 -1.31 -38.04
C LYS A 196 35.11 -0.56 -37.65
N ARG A 197 35.00 0.72 -37.26
CA ARG A 197 36.07 1.45 -36.56
C ARG A 197 35.52 2.08 -35.29
N ALA A 198 36.18 1.83 -34.16
CA ALA A 198 35.90 2.49 -32.89
C ALA A 198 36.57 3.87 -32.85
N LYS A 199 35.83 4.89 -32.41
CA LYS A 199 36.38 6.22 -32.14
C LYS A 199 36.66 6.30 -30.63
N LYS A 200 37.93 6.48 -30.25
CA LYS A 200 38.30 6.92 -28.90
C LYS A 200 38.22 8.45 -28.87
N ASN A 201 37.67 8.99 -27.79
CA ASN A 201 37.81 10.41 -27.46
C ASN A 201 39.28 10.81 -27.34
#